data_AF-A0A943JZ85-F1
#
_entry.id   AF-A0A943JZ85-F1
#
_cell.length_a   1.000
_cell.length_b   1.000
_cell.length_c   1.000
_cell.angle_alpha   90.00
_cell.angle_beta   90.00
_cell.angle_gamma   90.00
#
_symmetry.space_group_name_H-M   'P 1'
#
loop_
_entity.id
_entity.type
_entity.pdbx_description
1 polymer ?
#
loop_
_entity_poly.entity_id
_entity_poly.type
_entity_poly.pdbx_seq_one_letter_code
_entity_poly.pdbx_strand_id
1 'polypeptide(L)'
;MKLKFLLPLLITLTVILIFHYTQFFAVKFYPVAANLTVFMVFFTSLFAKETVIQKIAGAIEGGLDDFTRNYTRRLTYVWCVFMFVNLLISVATVFMAEKWWALYNGCVSYVAIAVMFAVEYIVRIVLRKKYQK
;
A
#
# COMPACT_ATOMS: atom_id res chain seq x y z
N MET A 1 31.96 8.87 -14.07
CA MET A 1 31.12 7.66 -14.28
C MET A 1 31.10 6.67 -13.10
N LYS A 2 32.12 6.58 -12.23
CA LYS A 2 32.20 5.59 -11.13
C LYS A 2 31.40 5.94 -9.85
N LEU A 3 31.10 7.22 -9.60
CA LEU A 3 30.46 7.68 -8.36
C LEU A 3 29.00 7.22 -8.20
N LYS A 4 28.25 7.11 -9.32
CA LYS A 4 26.85 6.64 -9.31
C LYS A 4 26.71 5.16 -8.94
N PHE A 5 27.76 4.36 -9.15
CA PHE A 5 27.80 2.93 -8.79
C PHE A 5 28.17 2.69 -7.31
N LEU A 6 28.92 3.63 -6.70
CA LEU A 6 29.27 3.58 -5.27
C LEU A 6 28.13 4.10 -4.38
N LEU A 7 27.26 4.95 -4.93
CA LEU A 7 26.09 5.48 -4.24
C LEU A 7 25.19 4.37 -3.63
N PRO A 8 24.72 3.36 -4.39
CA PRO A 8 23.88 2.30 -3.82
C PRO A 8 24.64 1.47 -2.78
N LEU A 9 25.94 1.24 -2.95
CA LEU A 9 26.78 0.50 -2.00
C LEU A 9 26.92 1.24 -0.66
N LEU A 10 27.18 2.55 -0.71
CA LEU A 10 27.25 3.40 0.48
C LEU A 10 25.89 3.52 1.17
N ILE A 11 24.80 3.63 0.41
CA ILE A 11 23.43 3.62 0.96
C ILE A 11 23.16 2.29 1.67
N THR A 12 23.49 1.15 1.05
CA THR A 12 23.28 -0.16 1.68
C THR A 12 24.12 -0.35 2.95
N LEU A 13 25.39 0.06 2.96
CA LEU A 13 26.25 0.01 4.15
C LEU A 13 25.71 0.90 5.27
N THR A 14 25.23 2.09 4.93
CA THR A 14 24.65 3.03 5.91
C THR A 14 23.36 2.44 6.52
N VAL A 15 22.49 1.83 5.70
CA VAL A 15 21.28 1.14 6.16
C VAL A 15 21.65 -0.02 7.09
N ILE A 16 22.63 -0.86 6.73
CA ILE A 16 23.07 -1.98 7.58
C ILE A 16 23.61 -1.49 8.93
N LEU A 17 24.42 -0.43 8.94
CA LEU A 17 24.94 0.17 10.17
C LEU A 17 23.84 0.76 11.05
N ILE A 18 22.85 1.44 10.44
CA ILE A 18 21.67 1.95 11.14
C ILE A 18 20.88 0.79 11.76
N PHE A 19 20.66 -0.30 11.01
CA PHE A 19 19.99 -1.51 11.50
C PHE A 19 20.76 -2.22 12.62
N HIS A 20 22.09 -2.19 12.59
CA HIS A 20 22.92 -2.80 13.64
C HIS A 20 22.85 -2.03 14.97
N TYR A 21 22.72 -0.70 14.92
CA TYR A 21 22.65 0.17 16.09
C TYR A 21 21.23 0.48 16.57
N THR A 22 20.19 0.14 15.79
CA THR A 22 18.79 0.35 16.22
C THR A 22 18.32 -0.80 17.10
N GLN A 23 17.71 -0.43 18.24
CA GLN A 23 17.01 -1.38 19.11
C GLN A 23 16.00 -2.19 18.28
N PHE A 24 15.96 -3.51 18.44
CA PHE A 24 15.06 -4.44 17.73
C PHE A 24 13.59 -3.99 17.77
N PHE A 25 13.21 -3.26 18.82
CA PHE A 25 11.88 -2.70 18.99
C PHE A 25 11.54 -1.60 17.97
N ALA A 26 12.49 -0.72 17.63
CA ALA A 26 12.27 0.33 16.62
C ALA A 26 12.06 -0.25 15.22
N VAL A 27 12.75 -1.35 14.91
CA VAL A 27 12.61 -2.08 13.64
C VAL A 27 11.20 -2.69 13.49
N LYS A 28 10.57 -3.11 14.59
CA LYS A 28 9.19 -3.64 14.58
C LYS A 28 8.14 -2.61 14.16
N PHE A 29 8.42 -1.32 14.35
CA PHE A 29 7.54 -0.23 13.93
C PHE A 29 7.68 0.15 12.45
N TYR A 30 8.71 -0.33 11.74
CA TYR A 30 8.89 0.00 10.33
C TYR A 30 7.69 -0.42 9.45
N PRO A 31 7.17 -1.66 9.52
CA PRO A 31 5.98 -2.05 8.76
C PRO A 31 4.74 -1.24 9.16
N VAL A 32 4.60 -0.88 10.44
CA VAL A 32 3.50 -0.06 10.93
C VAL A 32 3.55 1.32 10.28
N ALA A 33 4.71 1.98 10.29
CA ALA A 33 4.90 3.29 9.67
C ALA A 33 4.67 3.26 8.15
N ALA A 34 5.11 2.20 7.48
CA ALA A 34 4.86 2.00 6.05
C ALA A 34 3.36 1.86 5.74
N ASN A 35 2.66 0.97 6.46
CA ASN A 35 1.20 0.79 6.32
C ASN A 35 0.44 2.09 6.61
N LEU A 36 0.84 2.81 7.66
CA LEU A 36 0.23 4.08 8.03
C LEU A 36 0.44 5.13 6.93
N THR A 37 1.63 5.20 6.34
CA THR A 37 1.92 6.14 5.25
C THR A 37 1.04 5.87 4.04
N VAL A 38 0.93 4.60 3.62
CA VAL A 38 0.07 4.21 2.50
C VAL A 38 -1.40 4.50 2.82
N PHE A 39 -1.87 4.16 4.01
CA PHE A 39 -3.22 4.50 4.47
C PHE A 39 -3.47 6.01 4.40
N MET A 40 -2.57 6.84 4.93
CA MET A 40 -2.71 8.30 4.91
C MET A 40 -2.77 8.85 3.48
N VAL A 41 -1.98 8.32 2.56
CA VAL A 41 -2.03 8.71 1.14
C VAL A 41 -3.41 8.43 0.54
N PHE A 42 -3.96 7.24 0.75
CA PHE A 42 -5.29 6.90 0.26
C PHE A 42 -6.39 7.72 0.95
N PHE A 43 -6.32 7.86 2.27
CA PHE A 43 -7.31 8.55 3.08
C PHE A 43 -7.36 10.06 2.75
N THR A 44 -6.21 10.73 2.72
CA THR A 44 -6.15 12.16 2.35
C THR A 44 -6.62 12.39 0.92
N SER A 45 -6.41 11.43 0.01
CA SER A 45 -6.89 11.52 -1.36
C SER A 45 -8.41 11.52 -1.49
N LEU A 46 -9.16 11.05 -0.48
CA LEU A 46 -10.63 11.15 -0.46
C LEU A 46 -11.10 12.60 -0.40
N PHE A 47 -10.35 13.49 0.26
CA PHE A 47 -10.70 14.90 0.37
C PHE A 47 -10.23 15.73 -0.83
N ALA A 48 -9.39 15.17 -1.68
CA ALA A 48 -8.96 15.81 -2.92
C ALA A 48 -10.06 15.74 -4.00
N LYS A 49 -9.96 16.63 -4.99
CA LYS A 49 -10.81 16.64 -6.20
C LYS A 49 -10.77 15.29 -6.91
N GLU A 50 -9.61 14.65 -6.94
CA GLU A 50 -9.41 13.31 -7.50
C GLU A 50 -8.58 12.45 -6.54
N THR A 51 -9.11 11.27 -6.23
CA THR A 51 -8.47 10.21 -5.42
C THR A 51 -7.27 9.61 -6.14
N VAL A 52 -6.40 8.91 -5.41
CA VAL A 52 -5.24 8.21 -6.01
C VAL A 52 -5.69 7.21 -7.08
N ILE A 53 -6.74 6.45 -6.81
CA ILE A 53 -7.27 5.46 -7.75
C ILE A 53 -7.83 6.16 -9.01
N GLN A 54 -8.52 7.29 -8.84
CA GLN A 54 -9.00 8.09 -9.98
C GLN A 54 -7.85 8.58 -10.85
N LYS A 55 -6.78 9.11 -10.26
CA LYS A 55 -5.60 9.57 -11.00
C LYS A 55 -4.95 8.44 -11.80
N ILE A 56 -4.80 7.26 -11.19
CA ILE A 56 -4.26 6.07 -11.87
C ILE A 56 -5.18 5.62 -13.00
N ALA A 57 -6.49 5.52 -12.74
CA ALA A 57 -7.47 5.13 -13.74
C ALA A 57 -7.52 6.11 -14.92
N GLY A 58 -7.54 7.42 -14.65
CA GLY A 58 -7.52 8.46 -15.68
C GLY A 58 -6.25 8.44 -16.53
N ALA A 59 -5.09 8.12 -15.93
CA ALA A 59 -3.84 7.96 -16.67
C ALA A 59 -3.84 6.73 -17.60
N ILE A 60 -4.51 5.64 -17.21
CA ILE A 60 -4.60 4.41 -17.99
C ILE A 60 -5.66 4.52 -19.10
N GLU A 61 -6.81 5.14 -18.80
CA GLU A 61 -7.99 5.15 -19.67
C GLU A 61 -8.09 6.42 -20.54
N GLY A 62 -7.22 7.42 -20.32
CA GLY A 62 -7.20 8.66 -21.09
C GLY A 62 -8.31 9.66 -20.72
N GLY A 63 -9.03 9.41 -19.63
CA GLY A 63 -10.14 10.22 -19.13
C GLY A 63 -10.98 9.42 -18.15
N LEU A 64 -11.80 10.12 -17.35
CA LEU A 64 -12.75 9.49 -16.43
C LEU A 64 -14.16 9.91 -16.82
N ASP A 65 -14.98 8.94 -17.24
CA ASP A 65 -16.42 9.13 -17.32
C ASP A 65 -17.02 9.26 -15.89
N ASP A 66 -18.25 9.77 -15.80
CA ASP A 66 -18.90 10.00 -14.51
C ASP A 66 -19.10 8.69 -13.72
N PHE A 67 -19.32 7.59 -14.44
CA PHE A 67 -19.47 6.27 -13.84
C PHE A 67 -18.17 5.77 -13.20
N THR A 68 -17.06 5.76 -13.94
CA THR A 68 -15.74 5.33 -13.43
C THR A 68 -15.27 6.28 -12.34
N ARG A 69 -15.57 7.58 -12.42
CA ARG A 69 -15.29 8.53 -11.34
C ARG A 69 -15.98 8.13 -10.04
N ASN A 70 -17.27 7.81 -10.07
CA ASN A 70 -17.99 7.41 -8.85
C ASN A 70 -17.56 6.02 -8.34
N TYR A 71 -17.34 5.06 -9.25
CA TYR A 71 -16.88 3.71 -8.92
C TYR A 71 -15.50 3.72 -8.25
N THR A 72 -14.51 4.40 -8.84
CA THR A 72 -13.14 4.47 -8.31
C THR A 72 -13.07 5.23 -6.97
N ARG A 73 -13.97 6.20 -6.75
CA ARG A 73 -14.11 6.86 -5.44
C ARG A 73 -14.62 5.90 -4.37
N ARG A 74 -15.68 5.12 -4.66
CA ARG A 74 -16.17 4.05 -3.76
C ARG A 74 -15.09 3.00 -3.50
N LEU A 75 -14.35 2.62 -4.53
CA LEU A 75 -13.23 1.71 -4.41
C LEU A 75 -12.15 2.26 -3.47
N THR A 76 -11.87 3.57 -3.53
CA THR A 76 -10.91 4.23 -2.62
C THR A 76 -11.33 4.10 -1.15
N TYR A 77 -12.64 4.19 -0.84
CA TYR A 77 -13.12 3.92 0.52
C TYR A 77 -12.85 2.49 0.96
N VAL A 78 -13.09 1.50 0.08
CA VAL A 78 -12.80 0.08 0.39
C VAL A 78 -11.31 -0.11 0.66
N TRP A 79 -10.44 0.50 -0.16
CA TRP A 79 -8.99 0.50 0.06
C TRP A 79 -8.59 1.16 1.38
N CYS A 80 -9.21 2.28 1.75
CA CYS A 80 -8.94 2.93 3.03
C CYS A 80 -9.31 2.03 4.20
N VAL A 81 -10.50 1.41 4.18
CA VAL A 81 -10.94 0.48 5.23
C VAL A 81 -10.01 -0.71 5.32
N PHE A 82 -9.66 -1.33 4.19
CA PHE A 82 -8.72 -2.45 4.14
C PHE A 82 -7.35 -2.07 4.71
N MET A 83 -6.79 -0.93 4.30
CA MET A 83 -5.48 -0.45 4.76
C MET A 83 -5.50 -0.10 6.25
N PHE A 84 -6.61 0.45 6.76
CA PHE A 84 -6.79 0.72 8.17
C PHE A 84 -6.81 -0.57 9.00
N VAL A 85 -7.57 -1.58 8.57
CA VAL A 85 -7.58 -2.89 9.24
C VAL A 85 -6.19 -3.53 9.19
N ASN A 86 -5.50 -3.46 8.06
CA ASN A 86 -4.15 -3.99 7.91
C ASN A 86 -3.15 -3.30 8.87
N LEU A 87 -3.23 -1.97 8.96
CA LEU A 87 -2.45 -1.16 9.91
C LEU A 87 -2.73 -1.57 11.36
N LEU A 88 -4.00 -1.73 11.75
CA LEU A 88 -4.34 -2.14 13.11
C LEU A 88 -3.76 -3.51 13.47
N ILE A 89 -3.83 -4.48 12.54
CA ILE A 89 -3.24 -5.80 12.77
C ILE A 89 -1.70 -5.70 12.82
N SER A 90 -1.08 -4.90 11.95
CA SER A 90 0.35 -4.62 11.98
C SER A 90 0.79 -4.05 13.35
N VAL A 91 0.07 -3.06 13.87
CA VAL A 91 0.29 -2.50 15.23
C VAL A 91 0.12 -3.57 16.30
N ALA A 92 -0.97 -4.35 16.26
CA ALA A 92 -1.22 -5.40 17.25
C ALA A 92 -0.08 -6.43 17.29
N THR A 93 0.47 -6.80 16.12
CA THR A 93 1.55 -7.79 16.04
C THR A 93 2.87 -7.30 16.65
N VAL A 94 3.09 -5.98 16.79
CA VAL A 94 4.30 -5.44 17.46
C VAL A 94 4.38 -5.87 18.92
N PHE A 95 3.23 -6.01 19.58
CA PHE A 95 3.12 -6.43 20.98
C PHE A 95 3.04 -7.95 21.16
N MET A 96 3.05 -8.72 20.06
CA MET A 96 3.00 -10.18 20.08
C MET A 96 4.40 -10.79 19.95
N ALA A 97 4.48 -12.12 20.03
CA ALA A 97 5.73 -12.85 19.80
C ALA A 97 6.28 -12.59 18.39
N GLU A 98 7.60 -12.57 18.26
CA GLU A 98 8.30 -12.16 17.03
C GLU A 98 7.93 -13.01 15.80
N LYS A 99 7.63 -14.29 16.02
CA LYS A 99 7.14 -15.19 14.98
C LYS A 99 5.85 -14.67 14.32
N TRP A 100 4.91 -14.16 15.11
CA TRP A 100 3.63 -13.64 14.61
C TRP A 100 3.81 -12.30 13.89
N TRP A 101 4.66 -11.43 14.44
CA TRP A 101 5.05 -10.18 13.79
C TRP A 101 5.70 -10.42 12.43
N ALA A 102 6.67 -11.32 12.35
CA ALA A 102 7.38 -11.63 11.11
C ALA A 102 6.47 -12.31 10.08
N LEU A 103 5.61 -13.23 10.52
CA LEU A 103 4.65 -13.89 9.64
C LEU A 103 3.64 -12.89 9.04
N TYR A 104 3.09 -12.01 9.87
CA TYR A 104 2.07 -11.08 9.41
C TYR A 104 2.67 -9.97 8.53
N ASN A 105 3.67 -9.25 9.05
CA ASN A 105 4.27 -8.11 8.34
C ASN A 105 5.19 -8.54 7.19
N GLY A 106 5.72 -9.76 7.22
CA GLY A 106 6.61 -10.30 6.19
C GLY A 106 5.91 -11.12 5.10
N CYS A 107 4.68 -11.60 5.34
CA CYS A 107 3.98 -12.46 4.37
C CYS A 107 2.49 -12.14 4.25
N VAL A 108 1.72 -12.28 5.34
CA VAL A 108 0.25 -12.21 5.28
C VAL A 108 -0.25 -10.86 4.76
N SER A 109 0.37 -9.75 5.18
CA SER A 109 -0.02 -8.42 4.71
C SER A 109 0.13 -8.28 3.19
N TYR A 110 1.23 -8.78 2.63
CA TYR A 110 1.46 -8.76 1.18
C TYR A 110 0.48 -9.64 0.42
N VAL A 111 0.17 -10.82 0.94
CA VAL A 111 -0.86 -11.71 0.37
C VAL A 111 -2.22 -11.02 0.39
N ALA A 112 -2.59 -10.39 1.50
CA ALA A 112 -3.85 -9.67 1.62
C ALA A 112 -3.94 -8.52 0.61
N ILE A 113 -2.87 -7.74 0.43
CA ILE A 113 -2.79 -6.68 -0.58
C ILE A 113 -2.93 -7.26 -1.99
N ALA A 114 -2.24 -8.36 -2.30
CA ALA A 114 -2.32 -9.03 -3.59
C ALA A 114 -3.73 -9.54 -3.90
N VAL A 115 -4.41 -10.14 -2.91
CA VAL A 115 -5.81 -10.59 -3.03
C VAL A 115 -6.72 -9.39 -3.27
N MET A 116 -6.52 -8.28 -2.56
CA MET A 116 -7.32 -7.06 -2.74
C MET A 116 -7.19 -6.52 -4.18
N PHE A 117 -5.98 -6.50 -4.73
CA PHE A 117 -5.76 -6.14 -6.14
C PHE A 117 -6.40 -7.14 -7.10
N ALA A 118 -6.29 -8.44 -6.84
CA ALA A 118 -6.87 -9.47 -7.71
C ALA A 118 -8.41 -9.37 -7.76
N VAL A 119 -9.06 -9.16 -6.61
CA VAL A 119 -10.52 -8.96 -6.53
C VAL A 119 -10.91 -7.68 -7.27
N GLU A 120 -10.20 -6.58 -7.06
CA GLU A 120 -10.46 -5.31 -7.77
C GLU A 120 -10.36 -5.47 -9.28
N TYR A 121 -9.32 -6.16 -9.76
CA TYR A 121 -9.09 -6.41 -11.18
C TYR A 121 -10.22 -7.25 -11.79
N ILE A 122 -10.66 -8.32 -11.11
CA ILE A 122 -11.77 -9.16 -11.56
C ILE A 122 -13.06 -8.33 -11.63
N VAL A 123 -13.37 -7.54 -10.60
CA VAL A 123 -14.55 -6.67 -10.58
C VAL A 123 -14.49 -5.67 -11.74
N ARG A 124 -13.33 -5.10 -12.03
CA ARG A 124 -13.14 -4.17 -13.16
C ARG A 124 -13.39 -4.85 -14.51
N ILE A 125 -12.92 -6.08 -14.72
CA ILE A 125 -13.19 -6.86 -15.94
C ILE A 125 -14.70 -7.11 -16.10
N VAL A 126 -15.37 -7.53 -15.01
CA VAL A 126 -16.81 -7.83 -15.03
C VAL A 126 -17.62 -6.58 -15.31
N LEU A 127 -17.28 -5.45 -14.70
CA LEU A 127 -17.94 -4.16 -14.96
C LEU A 127 -17.77 -3.73 -16.41
N ARG A 128 -16.55 -3.82 -16.97
CA ARG A 128 -16.30 -3.44 -18.37
C ARG A 128 -17.16 -4.24 -19.35
N LYS A 129 -17.30 -5.56 -19.15
CA LYS A 129 -18.18 -6.41 -19.97
C LYS A 129 -19.65 -6.00 -19.91
N LYS A 130 -20.09 -5.42 -18.78
CA LYS A 130 -21.49 -5.01 -18.58
C LYS A 130 -21.80 -3.62 -19.16
N TYR A 131 -20.82 -2.72 -19.19
CA TYR A 131 -20.97 -1.34 -19.68
C TYR A 131 -20.54 -1.11 -21.13
N GLN A 132 -19.80 -2.04 -21.76
CA GLN A 132 -19.50 -2.03 -23.21
C GLN A 132 -20.54 -2.78 -24.07
N LYS A 133 -21.72 -3.08 -23.52
CA LYS A 133 -22.87 -3.62 -24.26
C LYS A 133 -23.86 -2.50 -24.51
#